data_AF-A0A7S0HPG5-F1
#
_entry.id   AF-A0A7S0HPG5-F1
#
_cell.length_a   1.000
_cell.length_b   1.000
_cell.length_c   1.000
_cell.angle_alpha   90.00
_cell.angle_beta   90.00
_cell.angle_gamma   90.00
#
_symmetry.space_group_name_H-M   'P 1'
#
loop_
_entity.id
_entity.type
_entity.pdbx_description
1 polymer ?
#
loop_
_entity_poly.entity_id
_entity_poly.type
_entity_poly.pdbx_seq_one_letter_code
_entity_poly.pdbx_strand_id
1 'polypeptide(L)'
;TLSVLGLVAMEKYKAKEPVLLKAMKDLGLRDDRPHPIHGDANTVLKKLCNMMYLEKRSEKDEDGTDQNFYIPGLRAEKEITRERIVRWIEKVFDCEMTELEREEFLGESPSQA
;
A
#
# COMPACT_ATOMS: atom_id res chain seq x y z
N THR A 1 4.12 -3.42 8.15
CA THR A 1 3.46 -4.16 7.06
C THR A 1 2.06 -3.64 6.79
N LEU A 2 1.08 -3.80 7.71
CA LEU A 2 -0.29 -3.32 7.51
C LEU A 2 -0.36 -1.84 7.13
N SER A 3 0.47 -0.98 7.73
CA SER A 3 0.47 0.44 7.37
C SER A 3 0.80 0.71 5.92
N VAL A 4 1.85 0.06 5.40
CA VAL A 4 2.25 0.25 4.00
C VAL A 4 1.26 -0.40 3.04
N LEU A 5 0.70 -1.57 3.40
CA LEU A 5 -0.38 -2.19 2.62
C LEU A 5 -1.65 -1.35 2.62
N GLY A 6 -1.97 -0.66 3.72
CA GLY A 6 -3.06 0.31 3.80
C GLY A 6 -2.84 1.49 2.88
N LEU A 7 -1.63 2.07 2.88
CA LEU A 7 -1.26 3.12 1.91
C LEU A 7 -1.41 2.64 0.46
N VAL A 8 -0.98 1.42 0.15
CA VAL A 8 -1.13 0.83 -1.19
C VAL A 8 -2.60 0.60 -1.54
N ALA A 9 -3.43 0.17 -0.58
CA ALA A 9 -4.86 0.01 -0.77
C ALA A 9 -5.57 1.34 -1.05
N MET A 10 -5.18 2.42 -0.37
CA MET A 10 -5.71 3.77 -0.64
C MET A 10 -5.38 4.26 -2.06
N GLU A 11 -4.32 3.73 -2.67
CA GLU A 11 -3.97 3.92 -4.08
C GLU A 11 -4.50 2.78 -4.98
N LYS A 12 -5.70 2.27 -4.68
CA LYS A 12 -6.39 1.22 -5.46
C LYS A 12 -5.55 -0.04 -5.67
N TYR A 13 -4.82 -0.43 -4.64
CA TYR A 13 -3.89 -1.57 -4.62
C TYR A 13 -2.73 -1.50 -5.63
N LYS A 14 -2.50 -0.33 -6.25
CA LYS A 14 -1.39 -0.08 -7.17
C LYS A 14 -0.84 1.33 -6.94
N ALA A 15 0.10 1.44 -6.02
CA ALA A 15 0.68 2.73 -5.65
C ALA A 15 1.90 3.07 -6.50
N LYS A 16 1.93 4.26 -7.11
CA LYS A 16 3.14 4.82 -7.73
C LYS A 16 4.20 5.05 -6.65
N GLU A 17 5.46 4.70 -6.94
CA GLU A 17 6.57 4.85 -5.98
C GLU A 17 6.68 6.27 -5.40
N PRO A 18 6.63 7.37 -6.19
CA PRO A 18 6.67 8.72 -5.64
C PRO A 18 5.49 9.05 -4.71
N VAL A 19 4.29 8.55 -5.03
CA VAL A 19 3.07 8.79 -4.24
C VAL A 19 3.16 8.04 -2.91
N LEU A 20 3.57 6.77 -2.96
CA LEU A 20 3.75 5.95 -1.76
C LEU A 20 4.83 6.52 -0.83
N LEU A 21 5.98 6.91 -1.38
CA LEU A 21 7.07 7.51 -0.60
C LEU A 21 6.63 8.82 0.07
N LYS A 22 5.86 9.65 -0.63
CA LYS A 22 5.28 10.87 -0.07
C LYS A 22 4.35 10.56 1.10
N ALA A 23 3.41 9.62 0.93
CA ALA A 23 2.49 9.22 1.99
C ALA A 23 3.22 8.63 3.21
N MET A 24 4.26 7.82 2.99
CA MET A 24 5.11 7.28 4.07
C MET A 24 5.84 8.39 4.83
N LYS A 25 6.34 9.40 4.12
CA LYS A 25 6.99 10.58 4.72
C LYS A 25 6.02 11.39 5.58
N ASP A 26 4.80 11.61 5.10
CA ASP A 26 3.75 12.33 5.82
C ASP A 26 3.33 11.58 7.11
N LEU A 27 3.45 10.25 7.13
CA LEU A 27 3.30 9.40 8.32
C LEU A 27 4.56 9.28 9.19
N GLY A 28 5.61 10.05 8.91
CA GLY A 28 6.82 10.15 9.74
C GLY A 28 7.97 9.21 9.37
N LEU A 29 7.84 8.40 8.31
CA LEU A 29 8.97 7.63 7.75
C LEU A 29 9.78 8.51 6.80
N ARG A 30 10.59 9.40 7.38
CA ARG A 30 11.38 10.39 6.65
C ARG A 30 12.80 9.89 6.36
N ASP A 31 13.33 10.24 5.20
CA ASP A 31 14.70 9.88 4.81
C ASP A 31 15.77 10.67 5.58
N ASP A 32 15.48 11.92 5.96
CA ASP A 32 16.41 12.80 6.67
C ASP A 32 16.51 12.48 8.18
N ARG A 33 15.52 11.76 8.71
CA ARG A 33 15.52 11.26 10.09
C ARG A 33 14.93 9.85 10.12
N PRO A 34 15.74 8.83 9.79
CA PRO A 34 15.29 7.44 9.77
C PRO A 34 14.71 6.99 11.12
N HIS A 35 13.65 6.19 11.09
CA HIS A 35 13.04 5.65 12.31
C HIS A 35 14.00 4.65 12.99
N PRO A 36 14.24 4.72 14.31
CA PRO A 36 15.25 3.89 14.98
C PRO A 36 15.08 2.38 14.79
N ILE A 37 13.83 1.91 14.66
CA ILE A 37 13.50 0.48 14.51
C ILE A 37 13.38 0.09 13.03
N HIS A 38 12.84 0.98 12.20
CA HIS A 38 12.36 0.62 10.86
C HIS A 38 13.31 1.08 9.75
N GLY A 39 14.09 2.13 10.00
CA GLY A 39 14.89 2.83 9.01
C GLY A 39 14.07 3.90 8.29
N ASP A 40 14.55 4.28 7.11
CA ASP A 40 13.85 5.16 6.16
C ASP A 40 12.78 4.41 5.34
N ALA A 41 12.04 5.15 4.50
CA ALA A 41 10.96 4.59 3.68
C ALA A 41 11.46 3.53 2.68
N ASN A 42 12.59 3.78 2.02
CA ASN A 42 13.19 2.85 1.06
C ASN A 42 13.61 1.53 1.72
N THR A 43 14.17 1.61 2.91
CA THR A 43 14.56 0.45 3.73
C THR A 43 13.34 -0.38 4.10
N VAL A 44 12.23 0.27 4.49
CA VAL A 44 10.97 -0.41 4.79
C VAL A 44 10.40 -1.09 3.55
N LEU A 45 10.33 -0.41 2.42
CA LEU A 45 9.83 -0.96 1.16
C LEU A 45 10.67 -2.16 0.71
N LYS A 46 12.00 -2.05 0.75
CA LYS A 46 12.92 -3.14 0.42
C LYS A 46 12.72 -4.35 1.33
N LYS A 47 12.57 -4.15 2.64
CA LYS A 47 12.27 -5.23 3.59
C LYS A 47 10.94 -5.92 3.26
N LEU A 48 9.90 -5.16 2.92
CA LEU A 48 8.58 -5.71 2.57
C LEU A 48 8.62 -6.48 1.25
N CYS A 49 9.39 -6.04 0.27
CA CYS A 49 9.62 -6.78 -0.97
C CYS A 49 10.37 -8.10 -0.71
N ASN A 50 11.44 -8.07 0.08
CA ASN A 50 12.19 -9.27 0.44
C ASN A 50 11.33 -10.32 1.17
N MET A 51 10.37 -9.87 1.97
CA MET A 51 9.41 -10.74 2.65
C MET A 51 8.21 -11.14 1.79
N MET A 52 8.15 -10.73 0.52
CA MET A 52 7.04 -10.96 -0.40
C MET A 52 5.69 -10.36 0.04
N TYR A 53 5.71 -9.37 0.94
CA TYR A 53 4.49 -8.61 1.29
C TYR A 53 4.21 -7.52 0.26
N LEU A 54 5.22 -7.02 -0.44
CA LEU A 54 5.07 -6.12 -1.57
C LEU A 54 5.78 -6.68 -2.79
N GLU A 55 5.31 -6.32 -3.96
CA GLU A 55 6.01 -6.52 -5.22
C GLU A 55 6.25 -5.15 -5.86
N LYS A 56 7.49 -4.90 -6.32
CA LYS A 56 7.83 -3.71 -7.10
C LYS A 56 7.72 -4.06 -8.57
N ARG A 57 6.92 -3.32 -9.33
CA ARG A 57 6.79 -3.43 -10.79
C ARG A 57 7.28 -2.17 -11.46
N SER A 58 7.81 -2.34 -12.67
CA SER A 58 8.16 -1.23 -13.56
C SER A 58 7.34 -1.39 -14.84
N GLU A 59 6.59 -0.36 -15.19
CA GLU A 59 5.77 -0.30 -16.40
C GLU A 59 6.12 0.98 -17.16
N LYS A 60 6.08 0.94 -18.49
CA LYS A 60 6.23 2.15 -19.29
C LYS A 60 4.92 2.90 -19.35
N ASP A 61 4.98 4.22 -19.19
CA ASP A 61 3.84 5.09 -19.51
C ASP A 61 3.69 5.31 -21.02
N GLU A 62 2.69 6.11 -21.40
CA GLU A 62 2.36 6.44 -22.79
C GLU A 62 3.53 7.14 -23.51
N ASP A 63 4.39 7.84 -22.77
CA ASP A 63 5.58 8.52 -23.27
C ASP A 63 6.81 7.60 -23.30
N GLY A 64 6.67 6.34 -22.87
CA GLY A 64 7.74 5.35 -22.81
C GLY A 64 8.69 5.49 -21.61
N THR A 65 8.33 6.32 -20.63
CA THR A 65 9.09 6.53 -19.39
C THR A 65 8.78 5.41 -18.40
N ASP A 66 9.83 4.88 -17.76
CA ASP A 66 9.66 3.84 -16.75
C ASP A 66 9.02 4.44 -15.48
N GLN A 67 7.85 3.91 -15.12
CA GLN A 67 7.14 4.21 -13.89
C GLN A 67 7.17 2.99 -12.97
N ASN A 68 7.61 3.22 -11.73
CA ASN A 68 7.64 2.19 -10.70
C ASN A 68 6.39 2.22 -9.84
N PHE A 69 5.86 1.03 -9.55
CA PHE A 69 4.68 0.81 -8.74
C PHE A 69 4.94 -0.25 -7.67
N TYR A 70 4.21 -0.16 -6.58
CA TYR A 70 4.12 -1.18 -5.55
C TYR A 70 2.71 -1.74 -5.49
N ILE A 71 2.63 -3.07 -5.48
CA ILE A 71 1.38 -3.83 -5.33
C ILE A 71 1.53 -4.81 -4.15
N PRO A 72 0.42 -5.37 -3.61
CA PRO A 72 0.49 -6.49 -2.67
C PRO A 72 1.26 -7.66 -3.28
N GLY A 73 2.22 -8.19 -2.53
CA GLY A 73 2.96 -9.38 -2.93
C GLY A 73 2.23 -10.67 -2.53
N LEU A 74 2.67 -11.80 -3.08
CA LEU A 74 2.07 -13.13 -2.86
C LEU A 74 1.85 -13.49 -1.38
N ARG A 75 2.75 -13.07 -0.49
CA ARG A 75 2.60 -13.35 0.95
C ARG A 75 1.53 -12.48 1.59
N ALA A 76 1.39 -11.23 1.16
CA ALA A 76 0.32 -10.36 1.65
C ALA A 76 -1.04 -10.94 1.28
N GLU A 77 -1.23 -11.39 0.03
CA GLU A 77 -2.48 -12.00 -0.43
C GLU A 77 -2.89 -13.25 0.38
N LYS A 78 -1.91 -14.01 0.87
CA LYS A 78 -2.16 -15.22 1.67
C LYS A 78 -2.41 -14.94 3.15
N GLU A 79 -1.73 -13.97 3.73
CA GLU A 79 -1.72 -13.74 5.18
C GLU A 79 -2.60 -12.57 5.64
N ILE A 80 -2.95 -11.67 4.72
CA ILE A 80 -3.61 -10.40 5.02
C ILE A 80 -4.80 -10.21 4.08
N THR A 81 -6.01 -10.33 4.65
CA THR A 81 -7.25 -10.08 3.92
C THR A 81 -7.46 -8.58 3.67
N ARG A 82 -8.17 -8.23 2.59
CA ARG A 82 -8.57 -6.84 2.31
C ARG A 82 -9.37 -6.24 3.45
N GLU A 83 -10.29 -7.02 4.04
CA GLU A 83 -11.05 -6.65 5.24
C GLU A 83 -10.16 -6.25 6.42
N ARG A 84 -9.05 -6.97 6.64
CA ARG A 84 -8.09 -6.64 7.70
C ARG A 84 -7.36 -5.33 7.42
N ILE A 85 -7.13 -5.00 6.15
CA ILE A 85 -6.53 -3.72 5.73
C ILE A 85 -7.53 -2.59 5.98
N VAL A 86 -8.79 -2.72 5.54
CA VAL A 86 -9.86 -1.74 5.76
C VAL A 86 -10.01 -1.40 7.25
N ARG A 87 -10.20 -2.41 8.10
CA ARG A 87 -10.31 -2.22 9.55
C ARG A 87 -9.08 -1.56 10.17
N TRP A 88 -7.90 -1.80 9.60
CA TRP A 88 -6.69 -1.14 10.05
C TRP A 88 -6.68 0.33 9.67
N ILE A 89 -7.12 0.69 8.45
CA ILE A 89 -7.23 2.08 7.98
C ILE A 89 -8.20 2.85 8.89
N GLU A 90 -9.43 2.35 9.04
CA GLU A 90 -10.46 2.93 9.92
C GLU A 90 -9.91 3.22 11.33
N LYS A 91 -9.23 2.24 11.91
CA LYS A 91 -8.62 2.38 13.24
C LYS A 91 -7.52 3.45 13.32
N VAL A 92 -6.68 3.57 12.29
CA VAL A 92 -5.52 4.48 12.33
C VAL A 92 -5.91 5.91 12.02
N PHE A 93 -6.89 6.11 11.14
CA PHE A 93 -7.39 7.43 10.79
C PHE A 93 -8.58 7.87 11.65
N ASP A 94 -8.99 7.04 12.62
CA ASP A 94 -10.17 7.26 13.48
C ASP A 94 -11.41 7.64 12.65
N CYS A 95 -11.65 6.85 11.59
CA CYS A 95 -12.74 7.05 10.66
C CYS A 95 -13.53 5.76 10.46
N GLU A 96 -14.76 5.91 10.00
CA GLU A 96 -15.62 4.81 9.57
C GLU A 96 -15.87 4.96 8.07
N MET A 97 -15.50 3.94 7.29
CA MET A 97 -15.79 3.95 5.85
C MET A 97 -17.26 3.63 5.63
N THR A 98 -17.89 4.34 4.70
CA THR A 98 -19.21 4.00 4.19
C THR A 98 -19.20 2.64 3.49
N GLU A 99 -20.37 2.02 3.32
CA GLU A 99 -20.49 0.75 2.58
C GLU A 99 -19.89 0.85 1.16
N LEU A 100 -20.14 1.96 0.47
CA LEU A 100 -19.60 2.23 -0.87
C LEU A 100 -18.07 2.31 -0.89
N GLU A 101 -17.48 3.00 0.09
CA GLU A 101 -16.02 3.06 0.22
C GLU A 101 -15.45 1.66 0.51
N ARG A 102 -16.09 0.90 1.40
CA ARG A 102 -15.68 -0.48 1.68
C ARG A 102 -15.75 -1.36 0.44
N GLU A 103 -16.81 -1.27 -0.36
CA GLU A 103 -16.92 -2.03 -1.63
C GLU A 103 -15.77 -1.69 -2.59
N GLU A 104 -15.42 -0.40 -2.74
CA GLU A 104 -14.28 0.02 -3.58
C GLU A 104 -12.95 -0.58 -3.08
N PHE A 105 -12.72 -0.58 -1.76
CA PHE A 105 -11.53 -1.15 -1.15
C PHE A 105 -11.52 -2.69 -1.12
N LEU A 106 -12.67 -3.35 -1.04
CA LEU A 106 -12.74 -4.81 -1.02
C LEU A 106 -12.73 -5.39 -2.43
N GLY A 107 -13.06 -4.58 -3.44
CA GLY A 107 -13.14 -5.01 -4.83
C GLY A 107 -14.27 -6.01 -5.08
N GLU A 108 -15.33 -5.94 -4.27
CA GLU A 108 -16.59 -6.61 -4.58
C GLU A 108 -17.29 -5.82 -5.69
N SER A 109 -16.89 -6.07 -6.93
CA SER A 109 -17.82 -5.89 -8.04
C SER A 109 -19.03 -6.80 -7.79
N PRO A 110 -20.28 -6.32 -7.90
CA PRO A 110 -21.45 -7.19 -7.78
C PRO A 110 -21.24 -8.35 -8.75
N SER A 111 -21.20 -9.55 -8.20
CA SER A 111 -21.25 -10.79 -8.94
C SER A 111 -22.38 -10.65 -9.97
N GLN A 112 -22.02 -10.58 -11.26
CA GLN A 112 -22.99 -10.71 -12.32
C GLN A 112 -23.60 -12.11 -12.16
N ALA A 113 -24.86 -12.14 -11.74
CA ALA A 113 -25.74 -13.29 -11.83
C ALA A 113 -26.16 -13.53 -13.28
#